data_AF-A0A8H4NJ04-F1
#
_entry.id   AF-A0A8H4NJ04-F1
#
_cell.length_a   1.000
_cell.length_b   1.000
_cell.length_c   1.000
_cell.angle_alpha   90.00
_cell.angle_beta   90.00
_cell.angle_gamma   90.00
#
_symmetry.space_group_name_H-M   'P 1'
#
loop_
_entity.id
_entity.type
_entity.pdbx_description
1 polymer ?
#
loop_
_entity_poly.entity_id
_entity_poly.type
_entity_poly.pdbx_seq_one_letter_code
_entity_poly.pdbx_strand_id
1 'polypeptide(L)'
;MPSIYTLNHGDADEERQRLDFQHGFFKAVTRDDLPPVIWQHLNSLPAPKVADADTGTGIFLKELAPKLPTEAQLDGFDIDTRKFHDPASLPANVELQCGNVLEPFPEEYLGTYDLVHVKLLYAALKKNEWLQAVKNLKTLLKPDGYLFWSEVGAYGYASNPYSAALHEWKRIESSAAVKFGRDPK
;
A
#
# COMPACT_ATOMS: atom_id res chain seq x y z
N MET A 1 22.09 -7.81 1.11
CA MET A 1 21.87 -6.48 0.49
C MET A 1 21.27 -5.58 1.57
N PRO A 2 21.75 -4.33 1.77
CA PRO A 2 21.04 -3.38 2.61
C PRO A 2 19.62 -3.14 2.05
N SER A 3 18.64 -2.99 2.94
CA SER A 3 17.25 -2.73 2.56
C SER A 3 17.16 -1.46 1.71
N ILE A 4 16.43 -1.51 0.59
CA ILE A 4 16.05 -0.33 -0.20
C ILE A 4 15.00 0.53 0.53
N TYR A 5 14.37 -0.02 1.57
CA TYR A 5 13.39 0.64 2.42
C TYR A 5 14.07 1.33 3.59
N THR A 6 13.75 2.60 3.78
CA THR A 6 14.27 3.43 4.87
C THR A 6 13.73 3.02 6.25
N LEU A 7 12.60 2.31 6.28
CA LEU A 7 11.89 1.93 7.51
C LEU A 7 12.09 0.46 7.92
N ASN A 8 12.75 -0.36 7.09
CA ASN A 8 12.93 -1.77 7.40
C ASN A 8 14.25 -1.97 8.16
N HIS A 9 14.15 -2.39 9.42
CA HIS A 9 15.26 -2.58 10.35
C HIS A 9 15.88 -4.00 10.33
N GLY A 10 15.37 -4.89 9.48
CA GLY A 10 16.00 -6.18 9.16
C GLY A 10 15.32 -7.43 9.74
N ASP A 11 14.64 -7.32 10.88
CA ASP A 11 13.82 -8.41 11.42
C ASP A 11 12.43 -8.42 10.78
N ALA A 12 12.03 -9.58 10.24
CA ALA A 12 10.78 -9.70 9.48
C ALA A 12 9.53 -9.71 10.38
N ASP A 13 9.63 -10.22 11.60
CA ASP A 13 8.52 -10.25 12.56
C ASP A 13 8.27 -8.86 13.14
N GLU A 14 9.33 -8.15 13.50
CA GLU A 14 9.22 -6.75 13.94
C GLU A 14 8.68 -5.85 12.82
N GLU A 15 9.12 -6.05 11.58
CA GLU A 15 8.62 -5.28 10.43
C GLU A 15 7.15 -5.58 10.14
N ARG A 16 6.72 -6.84 10.25
CA ARG A 16 5.29 -7.22 10.18
C ARG A 16 4.45 -6.49 11.22
N GLN A 17 4.88 -6.54 12.49
CA GLN A 17 4.19 -5.87 13.59
C GLN A 17 4.11 -4.36 13.38
N ARG A 18 5.20 -3.74 12.90
CA ARG A 18 5.24 -2.31 12.58
C ARG A 18 4.26 -1.96 11.46
N LEU A 19 4.19 -2.75 10.39
CA LEU A 19 3.28 -2.54 9.26
C LEU A 19 1.81 -2.70 9.67
N ASP A 20 1.48 -3.73 10.45
CA ASP A 20 0.12 -3.96 10.94
C ASP A 20 -0.32 -2.84 11.91
N PHE A 21 0.58 -2.40 12.80
CA PHE A 21 0.34 -1.23 13.65
C PHE A 21 0.12 0.04 12.84
N GLN A 22 0.97 0.28 11.82
CA GLN A 22 0.84 1.42 10.92
C GLN A 22 -0.51 1.41 10.20
N HIS A 23 -0.96 0.26 9.70
CA HIS A 23 -2.28 0.09 9.10
C HIS A 23 -3.40 0.50 10.05
N GLY A 24 -3.41 -0.04 11.27
CA GLY A 24 -4.41 0.30 12.29
C GLY A 24 -4.41 1.79 12.65
N PHE A 25 -3.23 2.41 12.77
CA PHE A 25 -3.12 3.85 12.99
C PHE A 25 -3.78 4.66 11.86
N PHE A 26 -3.50 4.32 10.60
CA PHE A 26 -4.06 5.04 9.46
C PHE A 26 -5.58 4.93 9.40
N LYS A 27 -6.13 3.73 9.60
CA LYS A 27 -7.58 3.52 9.67
C LYS A 27 -8.26 4.40 10.72
N ALA A 28 -7.64 4.52 11.89
CA ALA A 28 -8.18 5.32 12.99
C ALA A 28 -8.23 6.82 12.63
N VAL A 29 -7.27 7.34 11.86
CA VAL A 29 -7.21 8.76 11.51
C VAL A 29 -7.94 9.12 10.20
N THR A 30 -8.07 8.17 9.26
CA THR A 30 -8.77 8.39 7.97
C THR A 30 -10.26 8.06 8.01
N ARG A 31 -10.76 7.54 9.14
CA ARG A 31 -12.17 7.12 9.33
C ARG A 31 -12.60 6.03 8.34
N ASP A 32 -11.86 4.92 8.34
CA ASP A 32 -12.02 3.72 7.51
C ASP A 32 -11.19 3.70 6.20
N ASP A 33 -11.29 2.58 5.50
CA ASP A 33 -10.40 2.14 4.43
C ASP A 33 -10.72 2.75 3.05
N LEU A 34 -12.01 2.93 2.71
CA LEU A 34 -12.45 3.31 1.35
C LEU A 34 -13.58 4.36 1.33
N PRO A 35 -13.60 5.29 0.35
CA PRO A 35 -14.69 6.23 0.11
C PRO A 35 -16.05 5.55 -0.17
N PRO A 36 -17.20 6.17 0.18
CA PRO A 36 -18.52 5.58 -0.04
C PRO A 36 -18.82 5.17 -1.50
N VAL A 37 -18.32 5.92 -2.48
CA VAL A 37 -18.52 5.60 -3.91
C VAL A 37 -17.85 4.28 -4.31
N ILE A 38 -16.69 3.97 -3.74
CA ILE A 38 -15.97 2.71 -3.99
C ILE A 38 -16.72 1.57 -3.30
N TRP A 39 -17.19 1.77 -2.07
CA TRP A 39 -18.02 0.79 -1.37
C TRP A 39 -19.30 0.45 -2.14
N GLN A 40 -19.98 1.46 -2.68
CA GLN A 40 -21.18 1.25 -3.51
C GLN A 40 -20.85 0.46 -4.77
N HIS A 41 -19.73 0.76 -5.43
CA HIS A 41 -19.30 0.02 -6.61
C HIS A 41 -19.01 -1.46 -6.29
N LEU A 42 -18.16 -1.73 -5.29
CA LEU A 42 -17.79 -3.11 -4.92
C LEU A 42 -19.01 -3.94 -4.47
N ASN A 43 -19.92 -3.34 -3.69
CA ASN A 43 -21.13 -4.03 -3.23
C ASN A 43 -22.19 -4.23 -4.32
N SER A 44 -22.09 -3.51 -5.45
CA SER A 44 -22.98 -3.72 -6.59
C SER A 44 -22.60 -4.93 -7.44
N LEU A 45 -21.40 -5.47 -7.24
CA LEU A 45 -20.85 -6.58 -8.00
C LEU A 45 -21.04 -7.89 -7.24
N PRO A 46 -21.42 -8.99 -7.91
CA PRO A 46 -21.56 -10.30 -7.27
C PRO A 46 -20.21 -10.92 -6.90
N ALA A 47 -19.14 -10.58 -7.62
CA ALA A 47 -17.79 -11.12 -7.43
C ALA A 47 -16.74 -10.02 -7.71
N PRO A 48 -16.61 -9.01 -6.84
CA PRO A 48 -15.68 -7.92 -7.05
C PRO A 48 -14.22 -8.41 -6.98
N LYS A 49 -13.36 -7.83 -7.81
CA LYS A 49 -11.92 -8.11 -7.82
C LYS A 49 -11.13 -6.92 -7.32
N VAL A 50 -10.30 -7.14 -6.30
CA VAL A 50 -9.48 -6.10 -5.66
C VAL A 50 -8.00 -6.47 -5.77
N ALA A 51 -7.18 -5.54 -6.26
CA ALA A 51 -5.73 -5.61 -6.16
C ALA A 51 -5.26 -4.64 -5.07
N ASP A 52 -4.35 -5.09 -4.21
CA ASP A 52 -3.60 -4.22 -3.29
C ASP A 52 -2.13 -4.23 -3.71
N ALA A 53 -1.63 -3.13 -4.25
CA ALA A 53 -0.27 -3.04 -4.74
C ALA A 53 0.63 -2.31 -3.72
N ASP A 54 1.82 -2.86 -3.49
CA ASP A 54 2.65 -2.62 -2.29
C ASP A 54 1.93 -3.06 -1.00
N THR A 55 1.39 -4.29 -1.01
CA THR A 55 0.49 -4.79 0.05
C THR A 55 1.15 -4.97 1.42
N GLY A 56 2.49 -4.97 1.49
CA GLY A 56 3.25 -5.16 2.71
C GLY A 56 2.99 -6.53 3.33
N THR A 57 2.18 -6.57 4.39
CA THR A 57 1.81 -7.81 5.09
C THR A 57 0.57 -8.49 4.51
N GLY A 58 -0.22 -7.79 3.68
CA GLY A 58 -1.54 -8.24 3.25
C GLY A 58 -2.67 -7.88 4.22
N ILE A 59 -2.39 -7.12 5.30
CA ILE A 59 -3.37 -6.81 6.34
C ILE A 59 -4.61 -6.08 5.82
N PHE A 60 -4.46 -5.20 4.81
CA PHE A 60 -5.58 -4.51 4.19
C PHE A 60 -6.55 -5.50 3.55
N LEU A 61 -6.06 -6.42 2.72
CA LEU A 61 -6.89 -7.44 2.07
C LEU A 61 -7.51 -8.41 3.09
N LYS A 62 -6.76 -8.79 4.12
CA LYS A 62 -7.24 -9.64 5.22
C LYS A 62 -8.45 -9.05 5.94
N GLU A 63 -8.45 -7.74 6.17
CA GLU A 63 -9.58 -7.03 6.80
C GLU A 63 -10.70 -6.65 5.82
N LEU A 64 -10.36 -6.49 4.54
CA LEU A 64 -11.33 -6.18 3.48
C LEU A 64 -12.18 -7.39 3.11
N ALA A 65 -11.58 -8.57 3.00
CA ALA A 65 -12.24 -9.81 2.58
C ALA A 65 -13.58 -10.11 3.30
N PRO A 66 -13.69 -10.06 4.64
CA PRO A 66 -14.97 -10.33 5.32
C PRO A 66 -16.03 -9.24 5.12
N LYS A 67 -15.68 -8.10 4.53
CA LYS A 67 -16.61 -7.00 4.20
C LYS A 67 -17.17 -7.12 2.77
N LEU A 68 -16.69 -8.08 1.97
CA LEU A 68 -17.07 -8.28 0.57
C LEU A 68 -17.84 -9.61 0.39
N PRO A 69 -18.52 -9.83 -0.76
CA PRO A 69 -19.08 -11.13 -1.11
C PRO A 69 -18.02 -12.24 -1.05
N THR A 70 -18.43 -13.47 -0.72
CA THR A 70 -17.53 -14.63 -0.62
C THR A 70 -16.84 -14.93 -1.96
N GLU A 71 -17.50 -14.59 -3.07
CA GLU A 71 -17.03 -14.74 -4.44
C GLU A 71 -16.05 -13.64 -4.86
N ALA A 72 -15.76 -12.66 -4.00
CA ALA A 72 -14.76 -11.64 -4.26
C ALA A 72 -13.37 -12.28 -4.39
N GLN A 73 -12.52 -11.71 -5.26
CA GLN A 73 -11.12 -12.09 -5.41
C GLN A 73 -10.22 -10.94 -4.93
N LEU A 74 -9.25 -11.23 -4.07
CA LEU A 74 -8.37 -10.23 -3.47
C LEU A 74 -6.91 -10.64 -3.68
N ASP A 75 -6.18 -9.87 -4.48
CA ASP A 75 -4.79 -10.18 -4.84
C ASP A 75 -3.85 -9.10 -4.32
N GLY A 76 -2.85 -9.48 -3.55
CA GLY A 76 -1.84 -8.60 -2.98
C GLY A 76 -0.52 -8.72 -3.70
N PHE A 77 0.10 -7.59 -4.03
CA PHE A 77 1.39 -7.53 -4.72
C PHE A 77 2.40 -6.76 -3.90
N ASP A 78 3.55 -7.38 -3.57
CA ASP A 78 4.69 -6.69 -2.97
C ASP A 78 6.00 -7.28 -3.50
N ILE A 79 7.05 -6.47 -3.61
CA ILE A 79 8.36 -6.97 -4.03
C ILE A 79 9.05 -7.77 -2.92
N ASP A 80 8.66 -7.56 -1.66
CA ASP A 80 9.23 -8.20 -0.48
C ASP A 80 8.24 -9.17 0.18
N THR A 81 8.13 -10.35 -0.39
CA THR A 81 7.22 -11.43 0.05
C THR A 81 7.51 -11.96 1.46
N ARG A 82 8.67 -11.65 2.04
CA ARG A 82 9.05 -12.10 3.39
C ARG A 82 8.18 -11.50 4.49
N LYS A 83 7.44 -10.42 4.18
CA LYS A 83 6.55 -9.72 5.10
C LYS A 83 5.13 -10.28 5.11
N PHE A 84 4.76 -11.11 4.14
CA PHE A 84 3.43 -11.66 4.04
C PHE A 84 3.04 -12.39 5.32
N HIS A 85 1.78 -12.25 5.72
CA HIS A 85 1.20 -13.14 6.71
C HIS A 85 1.23 -14.58 6.21
N ASP A 86 1.20 -15.52 7.15
CA ASP A 86 1.07 -16.95 6.83
C ASP A 86 -0.20 -17.15 5.98
N PRO A 87 -0.11 -17.81 4.81
CA PRO A 87 -1.27 -18.12 3.98
C PRO A 87 -2.40 -18.82 4.75
N ALA A 88 -2.09 -19.66 5.74
CA ALA A 88 -3.09 -20.31 6.59
C ALA A 88 -3.87 -19.34 7.49
N SER A 89 -3.36 -18.10 7.67
CA SER A 89 -4.01 -17.04 8.43
C SER A 89 -4.81 -16.06 7.58
N LEU A 90 -4.81 -16.25 6.25
CA LEU A 90 -5.53 -15.42 5.29
C LEU A 90 -6.91 -16.02 4.97
N PRO A 91 -7.91 -15.18 4.66
CA PRO A 91 -9.16 -15.64 4.06
C PRO A 91 -8.91 -16.40 2.75
N ALA A 92 -9.74 -17.39 2.46
CA ALA A 92 -9.54 -18.30 1.31
C ALA A 92 -9.57 -17.60 -0.06
N ASN A 93 -10.09 -16.37 -0.12
CA ASN A 93 -10.17 -15.55 -1.31
C ASN A 93 -9.10 -14.44 -1.38
N VAL A 94 -8.09 -14.50 -0.52
CA VAL A 94 -6.93 -13.61 -0.53
C VAL A 94 -5.70 -14.39 -1.00
N GLU A 95 -5.06 -13.91 -2.07
CA GLU A 95 -3.77 -14.39 -2.56
C GLU A 95 -2.73 -13.27 -2.43
N LEU A 96 -1.51 -13.59 -1.98
CA LEU A 96 -0.41 -12.65 -1.91
C LEU A 96 0.75 -13.16 -2.76
N GLN A 97 1.24 -12.34 -3.68
CA GLN A 97 2.29 -12.70 -4.63
C GLN A 97 3.34 -11.60 -4.80
N CYS A 98 4.47 -11.99 -5.38
CA CYS A 98 5.51 -11.03 -5.75
C CYS A 98 5.02 -10.10 -6.86
N GLY A 99 5.18 -8.79 -6.68
CA GLY A 99 4.87 -7.81 -7.73
C GLY A 99 5.60 -6.49 -7.52
N ASN A 100 6.18 -5.96 -8.59
CA ASN A 100 6.85 -4.67 -8.59
C ASN A 100 5.99 -3.65 -9.36
N VAL A 101 5.48 -2.63 -8.66
CA VAL A 101 4.66 -1.57 -9.27
C VAL A 101 5.38 -0.80 -10.37
N LEU A 102 6.71 -0.86 -10.43
CA LEU A 102 7.52 -0.22 -11.47
C LEU A 102 7.73 -1.07 -12.72
N GLU A 103 7.30 -2.33 -12.71
CA GLU A 103 7.36 -3.25 -13.84
C GLU A 103 5.95 -3.53 -14.40
N PRO A 104 5.82 -3.93 -15.68
CA PRO A 104 4.55 -4.40 -16.22
C PRO A 104 4.03 -5.61 -15.43
N PHE A 105 2.74 -5.60 -15.11
CA PHE A 105 2.09 -6.76 -14.50
C PHE A 105 1.84 -7.87 -15.52
N PRO A 106 1.83 -9.16 -15.11
CA PRO A 106 1.46 -10.29 -15.96
C PRO A 106 0.10 -10.11 -16.65
N GLU A 107 -0.04 -10.71 -17.84
CA GLU A 107 -1.19 -10.51 -18.73
C GLU A 107 -2.52 -10.91 -18.08
N GLU A 108 -2.51 -11.93 -17.22
CA GLU A 108 -3.68 -12.42 -16.49
C GLU A 108 -4.30 -11.39 -15.53
N TYR A 109 -3.54 -10.37 -15.12
CA TYR A 109 -3.98 -9.34 -14.18
C TYR A 109 -4.45 -8.06 -14.89
N LEU A 110 -4.21 -7.94 -16.20
CA LEU A 110 -4.53 -6.73 -16.94
C LEU A 110 -6.03 -6.60 -17.19
N GLY A 111 -6.61 -5.44 -16.86
CA GLY A 111 -8.02 -5.17 -17.04
C GLY A 111 -8.94 -6.01 -16.15
N THR A 112 -8.41 -6.56 -15.04
CA THR A 112 -9.10 -7.57 -14.21
C THR A 112 -9.78 -6.97 -12.98
N TYR A 113 -9.31 -5.83 -12.46
CA TYR A 113 -9.69 -5.35 -11.13
C TYR A 113 -10.73 -4.23 -11.15
N ASP A 114 -11.69 -4.34 -10.24
CA ASP A 114 -12.71 -3.32 -9.94
C ASP A 114 -12.16 -2.25 -8.97
N LEU A 115 -11.16 -2.62 -8.16
CA LEU A 115 -10.39 -1.71 -7.32
C LEU A 115 -8.91 -2.07 -7.38
N VAL A 116 -8.05 -1.09 -7.61
CA VAL A 116 -6.62 -1.13 -7.31
C VAL A 116 -6.38 -0.19 -6.13
N HIS A 117 -5.99 -0.74 -5.00
CA HIS A 117 -5.60 -0.02 -3.79
C HIS A 117 -4.08 0.12 -3.73
N VAL A 118 -3.60 1.29 -3.30
CA VAL A 118 -2.19 1.57 -3.03
C VAL A 118 -2.08 2.51 -1.84
N LYS A 119 -1.10 2.29 -0.96
CA LYS A 119 -0.93 3.12 0.23
C LYS A 119 0.54 3.31 0.63
N LEU A 120 0.92 4.56 0.94
CA LEU A 120 2.20 4.94 1.54
C LEU A 120 3.47 4.66 0.70
N LEU A 121 3.36 4.75 -0.61
CA LEU A 121 4.49 4.62 -1.52
C LEU A 121 5.40 5.86 -1.51
N TYR A 122 5.05 6.96 -0.83
CA TYR A 122 5.91 8.15 -0.74
C TYR A 122 7.31 7.85 -0.16
N ALA A 123 7.38 6.92 0.79
CA ALA A 123 8.63 6.52 1.41
C ALA A 123 9.40 5.47 0.58
N ALA A 124 8.82 4.97 -0.52
CA ALA A 124 9.39 3.93 -1.36
C ALA A 124 9.86 4.47 -2.71
N LEU A 125 9.01 5.25 -3.40
CA LEU A 125 9.23 5.71 -4.77
C LEU A 125 10.18 6.92 -4.88
N LYS A 126 11.02 6.91 -5.92
CA LYS A 126 11.76 8.09 -6.37
C LYS A 126 10.87 9.05 -7.15
N LYS A 127 11.30 10.30 -7.26
CA LYS A 127 10.55 11.38 -7.96
C LYS A 127 10.12 10.99 -9.38
N ASN A 128 10.98 10.32 -10.14
CA ASN A 128 10.71 9.91 -11.51
C ASN A 128 9.96 8.59 -11.65
N GLU A 129 9.73 7.86 -10.55
CA GLU A 129 9.11 6.53 -10.56
C GLU A 129 7.58 6.60 -10.41
N TRP A 130 7.02 7.68 -9.85
CA TRP A 130 5.59 7.88 -9.67
C TRP A 130 4.76 7.70 -10.94
N LEU A 131 5.17 8.33 -12.04
CA LEU A 131 4.44 8.22 -13.31
C LEU A 131 4.48 6.79 -13.86
N GLN A 132 5.58 6.08 -13.65
CA GLN A 132 5.72 4.68 -14.08
C GLN A 132 4.80 3.78 -13.25
N ALA A 133 4.79 3.95 -11.92
CA ALA A 133 3.88 3.23 -11.03
C ALA A 133 2.41 3.44 -11.42
N VAL A 134 1.98 4.70 -11.59
CA VAL A 134 0.60 4.99 -12.01
C VAL A 134 0.27 4.37 -13.37
N LYS A 135 1.20 4.39 -14.33
CA LYS A 135 0.97 3.75 -15.65
C LYS A 135 0.72 2.25 -15.51
N ASN A 136 1.55 1.54 -14.76
CA ASN A 136 1.42 0.10 -14.57
C ASN A 136 0.17 -0.25 -13.74
N LEU A 137 -0.11 0.48 -12.67
CA LEU A 137 -1.30 0.24 -11.84
C LEU A 137 -2.60 0.45 -12.61
N LYS A 138 -2.61 1.42 -13.54
CA LYS A 138 -3.77 1.63 -14.41
C LYS A 138 -4.03 0.49 -15.38
N THR A 139 -3.02 -0.31 -15.75
CA THR A 139 -3.26 -1.45 -16.66
C THR A 139 -4.01 -2.60 -16.00
N LEU A 140 -4.06 -2.63 -14.66
CA LEU A 140 -4.81 -3.60 -13.87
C LEU A 140 -6.33 -3.32 -13.88
N LEU A 141 -6.74 -2.07 -14.12
CA LEU A 141 -8.12 -1.63 -13.95
C LEU A 141 -9.02 -2.08 -15.10
N LYS A 142 -10.21 -2.56 -14.76
CA LYS A 142 -11.36 -2.59 -15.67
C LYS A 142 -11.75 -1.16 -16.10
N PRO A 143 -12.49 -0.99 -17.22
CA PRO A 143 -12.91 0.34 -17.71
C PRO A 143 -13.62 1.23 -16.67
N ASP A 144 -14.36 0.64 -15.72
CA ASP A 144 -15.09 1.35 -14.65
C ASP A 144 -14.47 1.14 -13.25
N GLY A 145 -13.26 0.58 -13.20
CA GLY A 145 -12.55 0.29 -11.96
C GLY A 145 -11.99 1.55 -11.30
N TYR A 146 -11.78 1.47 -9.99
CA TYR A 146 -11.23 2.57 -9.19
C TYR A 146 -9.75 2.34 -8.88
N LEU A 147 -8.91 3.36 -9.10
CA LEU A 147 -7.61 3.47 -8.44
C LEU A 147 -7.79 4.30 -7.17
N PHE A 148 -7.61 3.68 -6.01
CA PHE A 148 -7.57 4.39 -4.73
C PHE A 148 -6.14 4.43 -4.20
N TRP A 149 -5.53 5.61 -4.25
CA TRP A 149 -4.17 5.84 -3.80
C TRP A 149 -4.20 6.72 -2.55
N SER A 150 -3.82 6.17 -1.40
CA SER A 150 -3.78 6.86 -0.11
C SER A 150 -2.35 7.23 0.27
N GLU A 151 -2.06 8.52 0.40
CA GLU A 151 -0.76 9.03 0.83
C GLU A 151 -0.87 9.93 2.05
N VAL A 152 0.25 10.07 2.74
CA VAL A 152 0.46 11.16 3.68
C VAL A 152 1.22 12.30 3.00
N GLY A 153 0.68 13.51 3.13
CA GLY A 153 1.45 14.71 2.87
C GLY A 153 2.38 15.02 4.04
N ALA A 154 3.48 15.71 3.77
CA ALA A 154 4.26 16.37 4.80
C ALA A 154 3.45 17.55 5.37
N TYR A 155 2.48 17.28 6.25
CA TYR A 155 1.92 18.32 7.09
C TYR A 155 3.01 18.71 8.09
N GLY A 156 3.67 19.83 7.84
CA GLY A 156 4.55 20.43 8.84
C GLY A 156 3.76 20.58 10.13
N TYR A 157 4.30 20.07 11.25
CA TYR A 157 3.80 20.39 12.58
C TYR A 157 4.07 21.87 12.85
N ALA A 158 3.29 22.76 12.24
CA ALA A 158 3.45 24.20 12.36
C ALA A 158 3.05 24.72 13.76
N SER A 159 2.45 23.86 14.61
CA SER A 159 1.83 24.27 15.87
C SER A 159 2.41 23.64 17.14
N ASN A 160 3.49 22.84 17.06
CA ASN A 160 4.24 22.40 18.24
C ASN A 160 5.65 23.02 18.21
N PRO A 161 6.22 23.49 19.34
CA PRO A 161 7.63 23.83 19.37
C PRO A 161 8.42 22.59 18.95
N TYR A 162 9.22 22.71 17.89
CA TYR A 162 10.09 21.64 17.41
C TYR A 162 10.96 21.16 18.57
N SER A 163 10.72 19.94 19.06
CA SER A 163 11.68 19.30 19.97
C SER A 163 12.96 19.00 19.19
N ALA A 164 14.10 18.93 19.89
CA ALA A 164 15.38 18.54 19.27
C ALA A 164 15.27 17.16 18.59
N ALA A 165 14.50 16.24 19.17
CA ALA A 165 14.24 14.92 18.61
C ALA A 165 13.43 14.98 17.31
N LEU A 166 12.37 15.80 17.23
CA LEU A 166 11.57 15.96 16.01
C LEU A 166 12.39 16.63 14.90
N HIS A 167 13.24 17.61 15.26
CA HIS A 167 14.16 18.23 14.32
C HIS A 167 15.16 17.21 13.76
N GLU A 168 15.77 16.41 14.64
CA GLU A 168 16.74 15.39 14.23
C GLU A 168 16.08 14.30 13.37
N TRP A 169 14.88 13.86 13.73
CA TRP A 169 14.10 12.93 12.90
C TRP A 169 13.84 13.49 11.51
N LYS A 170 13.35 14.74 11.39
CA LYS A 170 13.11 15.37 10.08
C LYS A 170 14.38 15.57 9.28
N ARG A 171 15.50 15.87 9.94
CA ARG A 171 16.83 15.96 9.30
C ARG A 171 17.25 14.61 8.75
N ILE A 172 17.13 13.52 9.53
CA ILE A 172 17.48 12.16 9.12
C ILE A 172 16.60 11.72 7.95
N GLU A 173 15.29 11.87 8.07
CA GLU A 173 14.30 11.52 7.04
C GLU A 173 14.59 12.25 5.72
N SER A 174 14.75 13.57 5.78
CA SER A 174 15.04 14.38 4.58
C SER A 174 16.39 14.04 3.98
N SER A 175 17.42 13.82 4.81
CA SER A 175 18.77 13.46 4.34
C SER A 175 18.76 12.08 3.67
N ALA A 176 18.02 11.12 4.24
CA ALA A 176 17.84 9.81 3.63
C ALA A 176 17.06 9.90 2.31
N ALA A 177 15.94 10.63 2.28
CA ALA A 177 15.14 10.83 1.08
C ALA A 177 15.99 11.41 -0.07
N VAL A 178 16.76 12.46 0.18
CA VAL A 178 17.68 13.06 -0.79
C VAL A 178 18.74 12.05 -1.25
N LYS A 179 19.37 11.33 -0.31
CA LYS A 179 20.39 10.31 -0.64
C LYS A 179 19.84 9.21 -1.55
N PHE A 180 18.56 8.86 -1.39
CA PHE A 180 17.90 7.83 -2.18
C PHE A 180 17.16 8.37 -3.43
N GLY A 181 17.23 9.68 -3.72
CA GLY A 181 16.59 10.29 -4.89
C GLY A 181 15.07 10.44 -4.76
N ARG A 182 14.53 10.42 -3.54
CA ARG A 182 13.11 10.66 -3.22
C ARG A 182 12.85 12.17 -3.07
N ASP A 183 11.61 12.60 -3.31
CA ASP A 183 11.22 14.01 -3.11
C ASP A 183 10.98 14.24 -1.60
N PRO A 184 11.73 15.16 -0.94
CA PRO A 184 11.54 15.45 0.48
C PRO A 184 10.38 16.41 0.77
N LYS A 185 9.57 16.78 -0.23
CA LYS A 185 8.48 17.75 -0.15
C LYS A 185 7.15 17.19 -0.62
#